data_AF-A0A0A0KX76-F1
#
_entry.id   AF-A0A0A0KX76-F1
#
_cell.length_a   1.000
_cell.length_b   1.000
_cell.length_c   1.000
_cell.angle_alpha   90.00
_cell.angle_beta   90.00
_cell.angle_gamma   90.00
#
_symmetry.space_group_name_H-M   'P 1'
#
loop_
_entity.id
_entity.type
_entity.pdbx_description
1 polymer ?
#
loop_
_entity_poly.entity_id
_entity_poly.type
_entity_poly.pdbx_seq_one_letter_code
_entity_poly.pdbx_strand_id
1 'polypeptide(L)' 'MRFGASFERFSAKLKELELIIDTRNVDPILKNRTGAGVTPYELLKPFSGPGVTGKGVPYSISI' A
#
# COMPACT_ATOMS: atom_id res chain seq x y z
N MET A 1 -16.25 25.60 -2.48
CA MET A 1 -15.99 24.36 -1.72
C MET A 1 -14.68 23.73 -2.18
N ARG A 2 -13.66 23.58 -1.32
CA ARG A 2 -12.31 23.04 -1.67
C ARG A 2 -12.04 21.62 -1.15
N PHE A 3 -12.94 21.05 -0.33
CA PHE A 3 -12.72 19.77 0.33
C PHE A 3 -12.70 18.57 -0.61
N GLY A 4 -13.62 18.48 -1.58
CA GLY A 4 -13.68 17.38 -2.54
C GLY A 4 -12.41 17.25 -3.38
N ALA A 5 -11.95 18.38 -3.94
CA ALA A 5 -10.73 18.41 -4.74
C ALA A 5 -9.46 18.01 -3.94
N SER A 6 -9.37 18.39 -2.67
CA SER A 6 -8.24 17.97 -1.82
C SER A 6 -8.31 16.47 -1.49
N PHE A 7 -9.50 15.93 -1.23
CA PHE A 7 -9.69 14.51 -0.95
C PHE A 7 -9.42 13.63 -2.17
N GLU A 8 -9.85 14.05 -3.36
CA GLU A 8 -9.56 13.35 -4.61
C GLU A 8 -8.05 13.29 -4.89
N ARG A 9 -7.34 14.40 -4.68
CA ARG A 9 -5.87 14.44 -4.78
C ARG A 9 -5.21 13.49 -3.79
N PHE A 10 -5.69 13.43 -2.56
CA PHE A 10 -5.21 12.49 -1.56
C PHE A 10 -5.43 11.03 -2.00
N SER A 11 -6.64 10.70 -2.46
CA SER A 11 -6.95 9.36 -2.97
C SER A 11 -6.08 8.96 -4.17
N ALA A 12 -5.82 9.89 -5.09
CA ALA A 12 -4.91 9.67 -6.21
C ALA A 12 -3.48 9.37 -5.73
N LYS A 13 -2.99 10.11 -4.73
CA LYS A 13 -1.66 9.86 -4.14
C LYS A 13 -1.55 8.52 -3.42
N LEU A 14 -2.64 8.02 -2.82
CA LEU A 14 -2.65 6.66 -2.25
C LEU A 14 -2.50 5.59 -3.34
N LYS A 15 -3.13 5.77 -4.52
CA LYS A 15 -2.94 4.85 -5.65
C LYS A 15 -1.51 4.87 -6.18
N GLU A 16 -0.90 6.05 -6.27
CA GLU A 16 0.53 6.18 -6.62
C GLU A 16 1.44 5.46 -5.60
N LEU A 17 1.13 5.57 -4.30
CA LEU A 17 1.88 4.92 -3.23
C LEU A 17 1.86 3.40 -3.34
N GLU A 18 0.73 2.81 -3.73
CA GLU A 18 0.63 1.37 -3.99
C GLU A 18 1.63 0.92 -5.08
N LEU A 19 1.69 1.65 -6.19
CA LEU A 19 2.63 1.38 -7.30
C LEU A 19 4.10 1.54 -6.88
N ILE A 20 4.39 2.51 -6.01
CA ILE A 20 5.74 2.70 -5.44
C ILE A 20 6.15 1.50 -4.59
N ILE A 21 5.23 0.95 -3.79
CA ILE A 21 5.50 -0.26 -3.00
C ILE A 21 5.78 -1.45 -3.92
N ASP A 22 4.97 -1.64 -4.96
CA ASP A 22 5.17 -2.72 -5.94
C ASP A 22 6.53 -2.62 -6.63
N THR A 23 6.88 -1.42 -7.08
CA THR A 23 8.18 -1.17 -7.71
C THR A 23 9.34 -1.48 -6.76
N ARG A 24 9.21 -1.15 -5.47
CA ARG A 24 10.24 -1.45 -4.46
C ARG A 24 10.32 -2.91 -4.08
N ASN A 25 9.23 -3.66 -4.19
CA ASN A 25 9.21 -5.10 -3.90
C ASN A 25 9.93 -5.92 -4.98
N VAL A 26 9.98 -5.41 -6.21
CA VAL A 26 10.69 -6.05 -7.33
C VAL A 26 12.12 -5.52 -7.53
N ASP A 27 12.51 -4.46 -6.83
CA ASP A 27 13.86 -3.89 -6.90
C ASP A 27 14.89 -4.83 -6.24
N PRO A 28 15.82 -5.44 -7.01
CA PRO A 28 16.79 -6.40 -6.48
C PRO A 28 17.83 -5.77 -5.54
N ILE A 29 17.97 -4.43 -5.55
CA ILE A 29 18.84 -3.71 -4.62
C ILE A 29 18.24 -3.74 -3.21
N LEU A 30 16.90 -3.76 -3.10
CA LEU A 30 16.16 -3.75 -1.84
C LEU A 30 15.92 -5.16 -1.31
N LYS A 31 16.98 -5.78 -0.78
CA LYS A 31 17.00 -7.18 -0.33
C LYS A 31 16.03 -7.54 0.81
N ASN A 32 15.55 -6.56 1.57
CA ASN A 32 14.66 -6.75 2.72
C ASN A 32 13.17 -6.60 2.36
N ARG A 33 12.81 -6.81 1.10
CA ARG A 33 11.43 -6.63 0.60
C ARG A 33 10.77 -7.94 0.17
N THR A 34 11.53 -8.84 -0.45
CA THR A 34 11.06 -10.10 -1.04
C THR A 34 12.22 -11.11 -1.07
N GLY A 35 11.96 -12.42 -0.91
CA GLY A 35 13.02 -13.43 -0.95
C GLY A 35 12.54 -14.84 -0.60
N ALA A 36 13.48 -15.80 -0.51
CA ALA A 36 13.15 -17.19 -0.19
C ALA A 36 12.46 -17.28 1.19
N GLY A 37 11.18 -17.66 1.19
CA GLY A 37 10.35 -17.73 2.39
C GLY A 37 9.84 -16.39 2.92
N VAL A 38 10.17 -15.26 2.26
CA VAL A 38 9.71 -13.92 2.63
C VAL A 38 8.70 -13.43 1.60
N THR A 39 7.44 -13.31 2.02
CA THR A 39 6.39 -12.71 1.21
C THR A 39 6.72 -11.25 0.91
N PRO A 40 6.35 -10.73 -0.28
CA PRO A 40 6.53 -9.33 -0.62
C PRO A 40 5.98 -8.40 0.46
N TYR A 41 6.66 -7.27 0.68
CA TYR A 41 6.24 -6.31 1.68
C TYR A 41 5.01 -5.51 1.20
N GLU A 42 3.82 -5.92 1.64
CA GLU A 42 2.55 -5.30 1.24
C GLU A 42 1.77 -4.62 2.38
N LEU A 43 2.24 -4.69 3.62
CA LEU A 43 1.50 -4.22 4.82
C LEU A 43 1.05 -2.75 4.74
N LEU A 44 1.82 -1.90 4.06
CA LEU A 44 1.52 -0.47 3.90
C LEU A 44 0.78 -0.14 2.60
N LYS A 45 0.34 -1.14 1.83
CA LYS A 45 -0.54 -0.88 0.68
C LYS A 45 -1.88 -0.35 1.22
N PRO A 46 -2.38 0.77 0.67
CA PRO A 46 -3.55 1.44 1.22
C PRO A 46 -4.84 0.63 1.03
N PHE A 47 -4.92 -0.21 -0.02
CA PHE A 47 -6.14 -0.93 -0.37
C PHE A 47 -5.99 -2.44 -0.18
N SER A 48 -7.10 -3.09 0.16
CA SER A 48 -7.21 -4.54 0.35
C SER A 48 -8.62 -5.02 0.02
N GLY A 49 -8.75 -6.29 -0.36
CA GLY A 49 -10.02 -7.01 -0.32
C GLY A 49 -10.37 -7.49 1.10
N PRO A 50 -11.54 -8.11 1.29
CA PRO A 50 -11.89 -8.74 2.55
C PRO A 50 -11.02 -9.98 2.84
N GLY A 51 -10.83 -10.31 4.12
CA GLY A 51 -10.10 -11.48 4.59
C GLY A 51 -8.68 -11.20 5.05
N VAL A 52 -7.89 -12.27 5.27
CA VAL A 52 -6.49 -12.18 5.71
C VAL A 52 -5.60 -12.01 4.48
N THR A 53 -5.32 -10.77 4.10
CA THR A 53 -4.64 -10.43 2.84
C THR A 53 -3.17 -10.05 3.00
N GLY A 54 -2.72 -9.72 4.22
CA GLY A 54 -1.36 -9.20 4.44
C GLY A 54 -1.14 -7.76 3.92
N LYS A 55 -2.22 -7.04 3.62
CA LYS A 55 -2.20 -5.65 3.14
C LYS A 55 -3.48 -4.88 3.50
N GLY A 56 -3.50 -3.58 3.23
CA GLY A 56 -4.62 -2.69 3.50
C GLY A 56 -4.43 -1.90 4.80
N VAL A 57 -4.52 -0.58 4.70
CA VAL A 57 -4.42 0.32 5.86
C VAL A 57 -5.81 0.90 6.14
N PRO A 58 -6.45 0.53 7.26
CA PRO A 58 -7.74 1.11 7.62
C PRO A 58 -7.57 2.57 8.05
N TYR A 59 -8.59 3.39 7.83
CA TYR A 59 -8.59 4.78 8.27
C TYR A 59 -8.70 4.94 9.80
N SER A 60 -9.00 3.86 10.51
CA SER A 60 -9.18 3.84 11.96
C SER A 60 -8.79 2.49 12.55
N ILE A 61 -8.55 2.48 13.86
CA ILE A 61 -8.42 1.23 14.63
C ILE A 61 -9.81 0.57 14.63
N SER A 62 -9.90 -0.63 14.08
CA SER A 62 -11.16 -1.34 13.86
C SER A 62 -11.12 -2.82 14.28
N ILE A 63 -9.99 -3.26 14.84
CA ILE A 63 -9.77 -4.58 15.45
C ILE A 63 -8.70 -4.47 16.54
#